data_AF-A0A7U9T7M2-F1
#
_entry.id   AF-A0A7U9T7M2-F1
#
_cell.length_a   1.000
_cell.length_b   1.000
_cell.length_c   1.000
_cell.angle_alpha   90.00
_cell.angle_beta   90.00
_cell.angle_gamma   90.00
#
_symmetry.space_group_name_H-M   'P 1'
#
loop_
_entity.id
_entity.type
_entity.pdbx_description
1 polymer ?
#
loop_
_entity_poly.entity_id
_entity_poly.type
_entity_poly.pdbx_seq_one_letter_code
_entity_poly.pdbx_strand_id
1 'polypeptide(L)'
;MGTDVGTEELAHLEMVSTIVHQLTRNLSMEEIEQSGFANYYVDHTIGIWPMAAGGIPFNSCEFQSKGDAITDLFEDMAADEAIL
;
A
#
# COMPACT_ATOMS: atom_id res chain seq x y z
N MET A 1 15.99 4.62 16.16
CA MET A 1 14.68 4.19 16.68
C MET A 1 13.69 4.48 15.57
N GLY A 2 13.60 3.60 14.59
CA GLY A 2 12.97 3.92 13.28
C GLY A 2 13.39 2.94 12.17
N THR A 3 14.55 2.28 12.29
CA THR A 3 14.97 1.21 11.37
C THR A 3 14.30 -0.13 11.70
N ASP A 4 13.98 -0.35 12.97
CA ASP A 4 13.22 -1.50 13.48
C ASP A 4 11.76 -1.43 13.02
N VAL A 5 11.09 -0.31 13.29
CA VAL A 5 9.70 -0.03 12.83
C VAL A 5 9.62 0.00 11.30
N GLY A 6 10.55 0.66 10.62
CA GLY A 6 10.57 0.64 9.15
C GLY A 6 10.78 -0.76 8.54
N THR A 7 11.41 -1.69 9.26
CA THR A 7 11.52 -3.09 8.83
C THR A 7 10.22 -3.85 9.06
N GLU A 8 9.49 -3.55 10.13
CA GLU A 8 8.14 -4.09 10.39
C GLU A 8 7.13 -3.62 9.32
N GLU A 9 7.14 -2.35 8.94
CA GLU A 9 6.22 -1.83 7.92
C GLU A 9 6.46 -2.43 6.53
N LEU A 10 7.68 -2.87 6.22
CA LEU A 10 7.95 -3.67 5.02
C LEU A 10 7.30 -5.05 5.09
N ALA A 11 7.23 -5.66 6.27
CA ALA A 11 6.48 -6.90 6.47
C ALA A 11 4.97 -6.67 6.37
N HIS A 12 4.46 -5.51 6.83
CA HIS A 12 3.06 -5.13 6.61
C HIS A 12 2.73 -4.99 5.12
N LEU A 13 3.61 -4.34 4.35
CA LEU A 13 3.46 -4.25 2.89
C LEU A 13 3.41 -5.64 2.22
N GLU A 14 4.25 -6.57 2.65
CA GLU A 14 4.25 -7.95 2.17
C GLU A 14 2.94 -8.68 2.52
N MET A 15 2.44 -8.52 3.75
CA MET A 15 1.17 -9.12 4.18
C MET A 15 -0.02 -8.61 3.36
N VAL A 16 -0.13 -7.29 3.17
CA VAL A 16 -1.19 -6.68 2.37
C VAL A 16 -1.10 -7.13 0.91
N SER A 17 0.12 -7.12 0.34
CA SER A 17 0.36 -7.60 -1.03
C SER A 17 -0.05 -9.06 -1.21
N THR A 18 0.22 -9.89 -0.20
CA THR A 18 -0.19 -11.30 -0.20
C THR A 18 -1.71 -11.44 -0.14
N ILE A 19 -2.39 -10.66 0.71
CA ILE A 19 -3.87 -10.66 0.77
C ILE A 19 -4.46 -10.30 -0.59
N VAL A 20 -3.97 -9.23 -1.23
CA VAL A 20 -4.44 -8.82 -2.57
C VAL A 20 -4.19 -9.92 -3.58
N HIS A 21 -3.01 -10.54 -3.59
CA HIS A 21 -2.71 -11.65 -4.50
C HIS A 21 -3.64 -12.85 -4.28
N GLN A 22 -3.92 -13.19 -3.02
CA GLN A 22 -4.81 -14.30 -2.68
C GLN A 22 -6.26 -14.06 -3.12
N LEU A 23 -6.72 -12.80 -3.09
CA LEU A 23 -8.02 -12.39 -3.59
C LEU A 23 -8.09 -12.37 -5.12
N THR A 24 -6.99 -12.10 -5.81
CA THR A 24 -6.99 -11.91 -7.28
C THR A 24 -6.57 -13.14 -8.09
N ARG A 25 -5.85 -14.11 -7.51
CA ARG A 25 -5.24 -15.25 -8.21
C ARG A 25 -6.18 -16.22 -8.94
N ASN A 26 -7.49 -16.16 -8.70
CA ASN A 26 -8.49 -17.07 -9.30
C ASN A 26 -9.75 -16.35 -9.78
N LEU A 27 -9.72 -15.03 -9.93
CA LEU A 27 -10.88 -14.29 -10.42
C LEU A 27 -11.14 -14.63 -11.89
N SER A 28 -12.40 -14.91 -12.21
CA SER A 28 -12.87 -14.98 -13.60
C SER A 28 -12.97 -13.58 -14.21
N MET A 29 -12.95 -13.50 -15.54
CA MET A 29 -13.07 -12.22 -16.25
C MET A 29 -14.37 -11.48 -15.90
N GLU A 30 -15.46 -12.23 -15.70
CA GLU A 30 -16.76 -11.69 -15.33
C GLU A 30 -16.74 -11.04 -13.93
N GLU A 31 -16.02 -11.64 -12.97
CA GLU A 31 -15.84 -11.06 -11.63
C GLU A 31 -14.93 -9.81 -11.66
N ILE A 32 -13.93 -9.77 -12.54
CA ILE A 32 -13.04 -8.61 -12.70
C ILE A 32 -13.80 -7.40 -13.25
N GLU A 33 -14.69 -7.62 -14.22
CA GLU A 33 -15.52 -6.56 -14.80
C GLU A 33 -16.56 -6.03 -13.80
N GLN A 34 -17.14 -6.88 -12.95
CA GLN A 34 -18.15 -6.50 -11.96
C GLN A 34 -17.57 -5.89 -10.67
N SER A 35 -16.33 -6.21 -10.31
CA SER A 35 -15.70 -5.80 -9.04
C SER A 35 -15.04 -4.42 -9.06
N GLY A 36 -15.07 -3.71 -10.19
CA GLY A 36 -14.32 -2.46 -10.38
C GLY A 36 -12.81 -2.64 -10.51
N PHE A 37 -12.33 -3.89 -10.50
CA PHE A 37 -10.91 -4.26 -10.66
C PHE A 37 -10.45 -4.23 -12.13
N ALA A 38 -11.37 -4.04 -13.07
CA ALA A 38 -11.09 -4.00 -14.51
C ALA A 38 -9.98 -3.01 -14.88
N ASN A 39 -10.00 -1.79 -14.33
CA ASN A 39 -8.97 -0.78 -14.62
C ASN A 39 -7.59 -1.22 -14.10
N TYR A 40 -7.53 -1.81 -12.90
CA TYR A 40 -6.29 -2.34 -12.34
C TYR A 40 -5.76 -3.52 -13.15
N TYR A 41 -6.67 -4.40 -13.61
CA TYR A 41 -6.32 -5.56 -14.43
C TYR A 41 -5.80 -5.17 -15.82
N VAL A 42 -6.32 -4.10 -16.43
CA VAL A 42 -5.82 -3.61 -17.72
C VAL A 42 -4.38 -3.10 -17.60
N ASP A 43 -4.08 -2.35 -16.52
CA ASP A 43 -2.76 -1.73 -16.36
C ASP A 43 -1.71 -2.70 -15.78
N HIS A 44 -2.12 -3.57 -14.85
CA HIS A 44 -1.19 -4.39 -14.05
C HIS A 44 -1.58 -5.88 -13.98
N THR A 45 -2.63 -6.31 -14.69
CA THR A 45 -3.14 -7.69 -14.68
C THR A 45 -3.49 -8.18 -13.27
N ILE A 46 -2.94 -9.31 -12.84
CA ILE A 46 -3.02 -9.83 -11.47
C ILE A 46 -1.76 -9.51 -10.66
N GLY A 47 -0.86 -8.71 -11.22
CA GLY A 47 0.37 -8.28 -10.56
C GLY A 47 0.07 -7.28 -9.43
N ILE A 48 0.89 -7.32 -8.38
CA ILE A 48 0.79 -6.36 -7.29
C ILE A 48 1.50 -5.06 -7.68
N TRP A 49 0.72 -3.99 -7.75
CA TRP A 49 1.15 -2.62 -7.98
C TRP A 49 0.73 -1.72 -6.81
N PRO A 50 1.68 -1.07 -6.10
CA PRO A 50 1.39 -0.15 -5.00
C PRO A 50 0.67 1.11 -5.49
N MET A 51 -0.62 1.19 -5.19
CA MET A 51 -1.50 2.28 -5.60
C MET A 51 -2.65 2.39 -4.61
N ALA A 52 -3.07 3.63 -4.32
CA ALA A 52 -4.27 3.85 -3.52
C ALA A 52 -5.52 3.36 -4.29
N ALA A 53 -6.61 3.04 -3.59
CA ALA A 53 -7.87 2.62 -4.22
C ALA A 53 -8.43 3.63 -5.26
N GLY A 54 -8.05 4.91 -5.15
CA GLY A 54 -8.40 5.97 -6.09
C GLY A 54 -7.53 6.05 -7.35
N GLY A 55 -6.58 5.13 -7.56
CA GLY A 55 -5.73 5.11 -8.75
C GLY A 55 -4.43 5.91 -8.64
N ILE A 56 -4.09 6.43 -7.45
CA ILE A 56 -2.89 7.25 -7.23
C ILE A 56 -1.68 6.34 -6.93
N PRO A 57 -0.63 6.33 -7.78
CA PRO A 57 0.57 5.53 -7.52
C PRO A 57 1.33 6.02 -6.29
N PHE A 58 1.89 5.08 -5.53
CA PHE A 58 2.82 5.40 -4.46
C PHE A 58 4.03 6.17 -5.01
N ASN A 59 4.41 7.26 -4.34
CA ASN A 59 5.67 7.96 -4.64
C ASN A 59 6.44 8.31 -3.35
N SER A 60 7.51 9.10 -3.46
CA SER A 60 8.36 9.43 -2.32
C SER A 60 7.85 10.62 -1.50
N CYS A 61 6.84 11.36 -1.96
CA CYS A 61 6.28 12.50 -1.22
C CYS A 61 5.51 12.08 0.04
N GLU A 62 5.20 10.79 0.14
CA GLU A 62 4.55 10.10 1.23
C GLU A 62 5.48 9.95 2.44
N PHE A 63 6.81 10.04 2.24
CA PHE A 63 7.79 10.05 3.33
C PHE A 63 8.06 11.47 3.84
N GLN A 64 7.78 11.71 5.11
CA GLN A 64 8.05 12.99 5.79
C GLN A 64 9.27 12.90 6.73
N SER A 65 10.43 12.54 6.21
CA SER A 65 11.69 12.57 6.99
C SER A 65 12.32 13.97 6.93
N LYS A 66 12.21 14.74 8.01
CA LYS A 66 12.73 16.12 8.11
C LYS A 66 14.07 16.19 8.84
N GLY A 67 14.49 15.12 9.52
CA GLY A 67 15.77 15.04 10.22
C GLY A 67 15.77 15.75 11.57
N ASP A 68 14.61 16.20 12.03
CA ASP A 68 14.36 16.66 13.39
C ASP A 68 13.57 15.58 14.13
N ALA A 69 14.14 15.04 15.21
CA ALA A 69 13.58 13.87 15.89
C ALA A 69 12.19 14.11 16.50
N ILE A 70 11.83 15.35 16.85
CA ILE A 70 10.50 15.67 17.38
C ILE A 70 9.51 15.68 16.22
N THR A 71 9.84 16.39 15.14
CA THR A 71 9.00 16.50 13.94
C THR A 71 8.77 15.13 13.32
N ASP A 72 9.81 14.30 13.20
CA ASP A 72 9.72 12.96 12.62
C ASP A 72 8.82 12.04 13.48
N LEU A 73 8.87 12.13 14.83
CA LEU A 73 7.98 11.34 15.71
C LEU A 73 6.51 11.77 15.64
N PHE A 74 6.24 13.08 15.51
CA PHE A 74 4.86 13.57 15.34
C PHE A 74 4.27 13.13 14.00
N GLU A 75 5.08 13.07 12.95
CA GLU A 75 4.69 12.53 11.63
C GLU A 75 4.47 11.01 11.71
N ASP A 76 5.37 10.25 12.33
CA ASP A 76 5.22 8.80 12.50
C ASP A 76 3.92 8.45 13.26
N MET A 77 3.63 9.17 14.36
CA MET A 77 2.38 8.99 15.11
C MET A 77 1.13 9.35 14.29
N ALA A 78 1.19 10.41 13.48
CA ALA A 78 0.07 10.80 12.62
C ALA A 78 -0.14 9.81 11.47
N ALA A 79 0.93 9.22 10.95
CA ALA A 79 0.87 8.17 9.92
C ALA A 79 0.24 6.89 10.47
N ASP A 80 0.64 6.47 11.68
CA ASP A 80 0.03 5.33 12.37
C ASP A 80 -1.47 5.55 12.64
N GLU A 81 -1.84 6.74 13.14
CA GLU A 81 -3.25 7.09 13.36
C GLU A 81 -4.07 7.13 12.07
N ALA A 82 -3.46 7.46 10.92
CA ALA A 82 -4.15 7.47 9.63
C ALA A 82 -4.40 6.06 9.05
N ILE A 83 -3.72 5.03 9.56
CA ILE A 83 -3.89 3.63 9.17
C ILE A 83 -5.02 2.93 9.96
N LEU A 84 -5.37 3.43 11.16
CA LEU A 84 -6.41 2.89 12.04
C LEU A 84 -7.84 3.30 11.64
#